data_AF-A0A955KAV2-F1
#
_entry.id   AF-A0A955KAV2-F1
#
_cell.length_a   1.000
_cell.length_b   1.000
_cell.length_c   1.000
_cell.angle_alpha   90.00
_cell.angle_beta   90.00
_cell.angle_gamma   90.00
#
_symmetry.space_group_name_H-M   'P 1'
#
loop_
_entity.id
_entity.type
_entity.pdbx_description
1 polymer ?
#
loop_
_entity_poly.entity_id
_entity_poly.type
_entity_poly.pdbx_seq_one_letter_code
_entity_poly.pdbx_strand_id
1 'polypeptide(L)'
;MKDPYRKILHAILLLPLASIAVIFFIRLFWLCWNDVWYVAGSIAAIALAWISADKLFAHTRSTTFIVLLCVLSVLVSMVFLSSQSYARRSGPDASIKQSLGNSRSQAELYWNKNEGSYSGVCRDETIQLLGLAAAENIHTNKNLCRGPVLQWLLPKKPLDPGQYACNDSSTEYAISAVLNVGSFWCVDSNGYAGEIPTAIGRSTRCQ
;
A
#
# COMPACT_ATOMS: atom_id res chain seq x y z
N MET A 1 -49.30 -37.81 -21.55
CA MET A 1 -49.22 -36.35 -21.29
C MET A 1 -47.88 -36.09 -20.64
N LYS A 2 -46.98 -35.38 -21.34
CA LYS A 2 -45.56 -35.22 -20.93
C LYS A 2 -45.38 -33.73 -20.65
N ASP A 3 -45.46 -33.38 -19.36
CA ASP A 3 -45.62 -31.99 -18.93
C ASP A 3 -44.42 -31.10 -19.34
N PRO A 4 -44.65 -30.04 -20.12
CA PRO A 4 -43.57 -29.15 -20.60
C PRO A 4 -42.96 -28.27 -19.49
N TYR A 5 -43.61 -28.18 -18.33
CA TYR A 5 -43.21 -27.29 -17.24
C TYR A 5 -42.02 -27.81 -16.40
N ARG A 6 -41.76 -29.13 -16.39
CA ARG A 6 -40.66 -29.70 -15.59
C ARG A 6 -39.27 -29.36 -16.13
N LYS A 7 -39.14 -29.13 -17.45
CA LYS A 7 -37.86 -28.76 -18.07
C LYS A 7 -37.49 -27.28 -17.85
N ILE A 8 -38.49 -26.40 -17.73
CA ILE A 8 -38.26 -24.96 -17.50
C ILE A 8 -37.87 -24.71 -16.04
N LEU A 9 -38.46 -25.43 -15.09
CA LEU A 9 -38.16 -25.27 -13.65
C LEU A 9 -36.73 -25.70 -13.30
N HIS A 10 -36.18 -26.73 -13.96
CA HIS A 10 -34.78 -27.13 -13.77
C HIS A 10 -33.78 -26.17 -14.42
N ALA A 11 -34.15 -25.48 -15.51
CA ALA A 11 -33.27 -24.51 -16.17
C ALA A 11 -33.12 -23.21 -15.35
N ILE A 12 -34.18 -22.76 -14.68
CA ILE A 12 -34.18 -21.52 -13.89
C ILE A 12 -33.42 -21.68 -12.56
N LEU A 13 -33.41 -22.87 -11.95
CA LEU A 13 -32.72 -23.11 -10.68
C LEU A 13 -31.20 -23.35 -10.81
N LEU A 14 -30.69 -23.68 -12.00
CA LEU A 14 -29.25 -23.95 -12.23
C LEU A 14 -28.44 -22.74 -12.73
N LEU A 15 -29.12 -21.69 -13.22
CA LEU A 15 -28.48 -20.45 -13.68
C LEU A 15 -27.78 -19.60 -12.58
N PRO A 16 -28.25 -19.52 -11.32
CA PRO A 16 -27.59 -18.68 -10.31
C PRO A 16 -26.28 -19.28 -9.76
N LEU A 17 -26.14 -20.61 -9.74
CA LEU A 17 -24.96 -21.27 -9.15
C LEU A 17 -23.71 -21.17 -10.04
N ALA A 18 -23.88 -21.28 -11.36
CA ALA A 18 -22.78 -21.05 -12.30
C ALA A 18 -22.31 -19.58 -12.29
N SER A 19 -23.25 -18.65 -12.11
CA SER A 19 -22.96 -17.22 -12.07
C SER A 19 -22.18 -16.82 -10.81
N ILE A 20 -22.51 -17.40 -9.65
CA ILE A 20 -21.79 -17.13 -8.40
C ILE A 20 -20.36 -17.68 -8.45
N ALA A 21 -20.15 -18.87 -9.03
CA ALA A 21 -18.81 -19.46 -9.18
C ALA A 21 -17.90 -18.62 -10.10
N VAL A 22 -18.45 -18.08 -11.19
CA VAL A 22 -17.73 -17.18 -12.11
C VAL A 22 -17.39 -15.85 -11.44
N ILE A 23 -18.32 -15.27 -10.66
CA ILE A 23 -18.07 -14.03 -9.91
C ILE A 23 -16.99 -14.25 -8.82
N PHE A 24 -16.97 -15.41 -8.16
CA PHE A 24 -15.98 -15.74 -7.13
C PHE A 24 -14.58 -15.97 -7.74
N PHE A 25 -14.50 -16.65 -8.89
CA PHE A 25 -13.25 -16.82 -9.63
C PHE A 25 -12.72 -15.49 -10.19
N ILE A 26 -13.60 -14.62 -10.71
CA ILE A 26 -13.23 -13.28 -11.16
C ILE A 26 -12.73 -12.44 -9.96
N ARG A 27 -13.38 -12.53 -8.78
CA ARG A 27 -12.91 -11.83 -7.56
C ARG A 27 -11.57 -12.31 -7.04
N LEU A 28 -11.25 -13.60 -7.13
CA LEU A 28 -9.95 -14.14 -6.72
C LEU A 28 -8.83 -13.78 -7.70
N PHE A 29 -9.14 -13.76 -8.99
CA PHE A 29 -8.23 -13.28 -10.03
C PHE A 29 -7.99 -11.76 -9.91
N TRP A 30 -9.00 -11.02 -9.43
CA TRP A 30 -8.98 -9.58 -9.20
C TRP A 30 -7.98 -9.11 -8.12
N LEU A 31 -7.56 -10.00 -7.21
CA LEU A 31 -6.70 -9.64 -6.07
C LEU A 31 -5.20 -9.74 -6.37
N CYS A 32 -4.80 -10.26 -7.54
CA CYS A 32 -3.39 -10.59 -7.81
C CYS A 32 -2.78 -9.90 -9.04
N TRP A 33 -3.60 -9.30 -9.92
CA TRP A 33 -3.10 -8.72 -11.17
C TRP A 33 -3.13 -7.19 -11.16
N ASN A 34 -1.96 -6.60 -10.90
CA ASN A 34 -1.75 -5.17 -11.00
C ASN A 34 -1.43 -4.77 -12.46
N ASP A 35 -1.70 -3.51 -12.76
CA ASP A 35 -1.28 -2.73 -13.94
C ASP A 35 -2.24 -2.64 -15.16
N VAL A 36 -2.88 -1.46 -15.22
CA VAL A 36 -3.35 -0.67 -16.39
C VAL A 36 -4.43 -1.28 -17.29
N TRP A 37 -4.35 -2.56 -17.65
CA TRP A 37 -5.33 -3.24 -18.52
C TRP A 37 -6.72 -3.36 -17.89
N TYR A 38 -6.78 -3.22 -16.58
CA TYR A 38 -7.96 -3.40 -15.78
C TYR A 38 -8.96 -2.25 -15.83
N VAL A 39 -8.46 -1.02 -15.91
CA VAL A 39 -9.30 0.16 -16.07
C VAL A 39 -9.97 0.12 -17.45
N ALA A 40 -9.24 -0.27 -18.49
CA ALA A 40 -9.79 -0.42 -19.84
C ALA A 40 -10.86 -1.53 -19.93
N GLY A 41 -10.60 -2.71 -19.36
CA GLY A 41 -11.58 -3.81 -19.35
C GLY A 41 -12.84 -3.51 -18.54
N SER A 42 -12.70 -2.81 -17.41
CA SER A 42 -13.83 -2.40 -16.57
C SER A 42 -14.70 -1.34 -17.26
N ILE A 43 -14.07 -0.36 -17.93
CA ILE A 43 -14.79 0.67 -18.69
C ILE A 43 -15.56 0.04 -19.86
N ALA A 44 -14.98 -0.94 -20.57
CA ALA A 44 -15.67 -1.63 -21.67
C ALA A 44 -16.90 -2.42 -21.20
N ALA A 45 -16.81 -3.12 -20.06
CA ALA A 45 -17.93 -3.86 -19.49
C ALA A 45 -19.05 -2.91 -19.00
N ILE A 46 -18.69 -1.78 -18.38
CA ILE A 46 -19.66 -0.76 -17.96
C ILE A 46 -20.33 -0.11 -19.17
N ALA A 47 -19.58 0.19 -20.23
CA ALA A 47 -20.12 0.76 -21.47
C ALA A 47 -21.12 -0.19 -22.15
N LEU A 48 -20.83 -1.48 -22.22
CA LEU A 48 -21.76 -2.47 -22.79
C LEU A 48 -23.02 -2.65 -21.93
N ALA A 49 -22.89 -2.58 -20.60
CA ALA A 49 -24.04 -2.58 -19.69
C ALA A 49 -24.93 -1.33 -19.88
N TRP A 50 -24.32 -0.15 -20.07
CA TRP A 50 -25.04 1.10 -20.38
C TRP A 50 -25.83 1.00 -21.70
N ILE A 51 -25.21 0.50 -22.78
CA ILE A 51 -25.86 0.33 -24.09
C ILE A 51 -27.06 -0.63 -24.00
N SER A 52 -26.99 -1.64 -23.13
CA SER A 52 -28.11 -2.56 -22.89
C SER A 52 -29.22 -1.98 -22.01
N ALA A 53 -28.91 -1.01 -21.14
CA ALA A 53 -29.89 -0.35 -20.27
C ALA A 53 -30.73 0.69 -21.01
N ASP A 54 -30.19 1.36 -22.03
CA ASP A 54 -30.91 2.34 -22.86
C ASP A 54 -32.14 1.73 -23.56
N LYS A 55 -32.09 0.44 -23.89
CA LYS A 55 -33.22 -0.26 -24.53
C LYS A 55 -34.34 -0.65 -23.56
N LEU A 56 -34.11 -0.57 -22.25
CA LEU A 56 -35.07 -0.98 -21.22
C LEU A 56 -35.82 0.20 -20.58
N PHE A 57 -35.28 1.43 -20.65
CA PHE A 57 -35.85 2.63 -20.00
C PHE A 57 -36.58 3.58 -20.95
N ALA A 58 -37.14 3.07 -22.05
CA ALA A 58 -37.96 3.84 -22.96
C ALA A 58 -39.45 3.83 -22.56
N HIS A 59 -39.82 4.14 -21.30
CA HIS A 59 -41.14 4.76 -21.02
C HIS A 59 -41.28 5.32 -19.59
N THR A 60 -41.85 6.53 -19.53
CA THR A 60 -42.44 7.27 -18.38
C THR A 60 -41.53 8.15 -17.52
N ARG A 61 -42.10 9.28 -17.07
CA ARG A 61 -41.57 10.50 -16.39
C ARG A 61 -40.57 10.31 -15.22
N SER A 62 -40.22 9.08 -14.85
CA SER A 62 -39.33 8.71 -13.74
C SER A 62 -37.85 8.61 -14.15
N THR A 63 -37.53 8.67 -15.45
CA THR A 63 -36.16 8.49 -15.96
C THR A 63 -35.18 9.61 -15.58
N THR A 64 -35.62 10.86 -15.41
CA THR A 64 -34.71 11.97 -15.04
C THR A 64 -34.16 11.86 -13.62
N PHE A 65 -34.97 11.40 -12.66
CA PHE A 65 -34.53 11.18 -11.28
C PHE A 65 -33.54 10.02 -11.16
N ILE A 66 -33.79 8.92 -11.88
CA ILE A 66 -32.89 7.76 -11.88
C ILE A 66 -31.54 8.12 -12.52
N VAL A 67 -31.56 8.84 -13.65
CA VAL A 67 -30.33 9.33 -14.32
C VAL A 67 -29.54 10.26 -13.39
N LEU A 68 -30.20 11.16 -12.66
CA LEU A 68 -29.53 12.08 -11.72
C LEU A 68 -28.86 11.33 -10.57
N LEU A 69 -29.51 10.29 -10.00
CA LEU A 69 -28.92 9.46 -8.94
C LEU A 69 -27.73 8.63 -9.43
N CYS A 70 -27.77 8.12 -10.66
CA CYS A 70 -26.65 7.41 -11.28
C CYS A 70 -25.43 8.32 -11.52
N VAL A 71 -25.65 9.57 -11.96
CA VAL A 71 -24.54 10.53 -12.14
C VAL A 71 -23.92 10.91 -10.81
N LEU A 72 -24.73 11.19 -9.78
CA LEU A 72 -24.24 11.55 -8.45
C LEU A 72 -23.43 10.41 -7.82
N SER A 73 -23.84 9.15 -7.97
CA SER A 73 -23.11 8.02 -7.37
C SER A 73 -21.72 7.82 -8.00
N VAL A 74 -21.57 8.07 -9.30
CA VAL A 74 -20.27 8.04 -9.99
C VAL A 74 -19.37 9.19 -9.54
N LEU A 75 -19.91 10.41 -9.43
CA LEU A 75 -19.15 11.59 -8.98
C LEU A 75 -18.64 11.44 -7.54
N VAL A 76 -19.49 10.92 -6.65
CA VAL A 76 -19.11 10.62 -5.27
C VAL A 76 -18.00 9.58 -5.24
N SER A 77 -18.09 8.49 -6.00
CA SER A 77 -17.08 7.43 -6.00
C SER A 77 -15.68 7.94 -6.37
N MET A 78 -15.56 8.87 -7.32
CA MET A 78 -14.26 9.39 -7.76
C MET A 78 -13.54 10.21 -6.66
N VAL A 79 -14.27 11.00 -5.89
CA VAL A 79 -13.71 11.83 -4.81
C VAL A 79 -13.25 10.98 -3.63
N PHE A 80 -13.96 9.88 -3.34
CA PHE A 80 -13.60 8.98 -2.23
C PHE A 80 -12.36 8.15 -2.54
N LEU A 81 -12.12 7.80 -3.80
CA LEU A 81 -10.95 7.02 -4.21
C LEU A 81 -9.65 7.82 -4.05
N SER A 82 -9.67 9.13 -4.31
CA SER A 82 -8.47 9.97 -4.17
C SER A 82 -8.05 10.10 -2.70
N SER A 83 -8.99 10.33 -1.77
CA SER A 83 -8.69 10.46 -0.34
C SER A 83 -8.26 9.14 0.31
N GLN A 84 -8.86 8.02 -0.09
CA GLN A 84 -8.48 6.70 0.40
C GLN A 84 -7.07 6.28 -0.05
N SER A 85 -6.66 6.68 -1.26
CA SER A 85 -5.33 6.35 -1.78
C SER A 85 -4.20 7.03 -0.98
N TYR A 86 -4.41 8.26 -0.52
CA TYR A 86 -3.45 8.98 0.32
C TYR A 86 -3.39 8.40 1.74
N ALA A 87 -4.54 8.15 2.37
CA ALA A 87 -4.61 7.59 3.73
C ALA A 87 -3.94 6.21 3.86
N ARG A 88 -3.98 5.39 2.81
CA ARG A 88 -3.29 4.09 2.78
C ARG A 88 -1.77 4.22 2.67
N ARG A 89 -1.27 5.29 2.06
CA ARG A 89 0.17 5.57 1.95
C ARG A 89 0.72 6.22 3.22
N SER A 90 -0.10 7.00 3.93
CA SER A 90 0.31 7.65 5.19
C SER A 90 0.39 6.71 6.40
N GLY A 91 -0.35 5.59 6.41
CA GLY A 91 -0.29 4.60 7.48
C GLY A 91 1.09 3.95 7.66
N PRO A 92 1.69 3.39 6.60
CA PRO A 92 3.06 2.86 6.65
C PRO A 92 4.10 3.94 6.95
N ASP A 93 3.89 5.18 6.51
CA ASP A 93 4.77 6.30 6.85
C ASP A 93 4.82 6.59 8.36
N ALA A 94 3.68 6.46 9.05
CA ALA A 94 3.66 6.54 10.51
C ALA A 94 4.46 5.42 11.17
N SER A 95 4.38 4.19 10.63
CA SER A 95 5.18 3.06 11.12
C SER A 95 6.68 3.28 10.92
N ILE A 96 7.08 3.86 9.78
CA ILE A 96 8.48 4.22 9.50
C ILE A 96 8.97 5.26 10.53
N LYS A 97 8.19 6.32 10.74
CA LYS A 97 8.49 7.37 11.73
C LYS A 97 8.64 6.79 13.14
N GLN A 98 7.77 5.84 13.52
CA GLN A 98 7.85 5.16 14.82
C GLN A 98 9.09 4.27 14.95
N SER A 99 9.42 3.47 13.93
CA SER A 99 10.63 2.64 13.93
C SER A 99 11.90 3.47 14.03
N LEU A 100 11.96 4.62 13.35
CA LEU A 100 13.10 5.55 13.47
C LEU A 100 13.13 6.25 14.85
N GLY A 101 11.97 6.53 15.44
CA GLY A 101 11.88 6.99 16.83
C GLY A 101 12.45 5.97 17.82
N ASN A 102 12.16 4.68 17.62
CA ASN A 102 12.73 3.61 18.43
C ASN A 102 14.25 3.45 18.20
N SER A 103 14.74 3.63 16.97
CA SER A 103 16.19 3.54 16.69
C SER A 103 16.98 4.65 17.38
N ARG A 104 16.39 5.83 17.55
CA ARG A 104 16.98 6.90 18.38
C ARG A 104 17.21 6.42 19.81
N SER A 105 16.20 5.84 20.45
CA SER A 105 16.36 5.30 21.81
C SER A 105 17.43 4.21 21.89
N GLN A 106 17.53 3.35 20.87
CA GLN A 106 18.58 2.32 20.81
C GLN A 106 19.97 2.93 20.60
N ALA A 107 20.10 4.00 19.82
CA ALA A 107 21.37 4.71 19.63
C ALA A 107 21.86 5.36 20.93
N GLU A 108 20.97 5.92 21.75
CA GLU A 108 21.32 6.46 23.08
C GLU A 108 21.76 5.35 24.05
N LEU A 109 21.10 4.19 24.02
CA LEU A 109 21.52 3.03 24.80
C LEU A 109 22.90 2.52 24.36
N TYR A 110 23.16 2.55 23.04
CA TYR A 110 24.45 2.19 22.48
C TYR A 110 25.57 3.11 22.95
N TRP A 111 25.33 4.43 22.96
CA TRP A 111 26.27 5.43 23.47
C TRP A 111 26.69 5.14 24.92
N ASN A 112 25.72 4.86 25.79
CA ASN A 112 25.98 4.54 27.19
C ASN A 112 26.77 3.23 27.37
N LYS A 113 26.61 2.28 26.44
CA LYS A 113 27.32 0.99 26.47
C LYS A 113 28.75 1.09 25.92
N ASN A 114 29.00 1.95 24.94
CA ASN A 114 30.27 2.08 24.23
C ASN A 114 31.12 3.27 24.71
N GLU A 115 31.14 3.52 26.03
CA GLU A 115 32.01 4.54 26.65
C GLU A 115 31.82 5.96 26.07
N GLY A 116 30.61 6.27 25.57
CA GLY A 116 30.31 7.57 24.98
C GLY A 116 30.77 7.74 23.53
N SER A 117 30.58 6.72 22.70
CA SER A 117 30.85 6.77 21.25
C SER A 117 29.68 6.21 20.45
N TYR A 118 29.34 6.88 19.35
CA TYR A 118 28.37 6.38 18.36
C TYR A 118 29.02 5.50 17.28
N SER A 119 30.33 5.28 17.32
CA SER A 119 31.01 4.46 16.31
C SER A 119 30.50 3.02 16.37
N GLY A 120 29.95 2.53 15.26
CA GLY A 120 29.36 1.20 15.15
C GLY A 120 27.85 1.13 15.40
N VAL A 121 27.17 2.25 15.67
CA VAL A 121 25.70 2.31 15.81
C VAL A 121 25.00 1.69 14.59
N CYS A 122 25.47 1.98 13.37
CA CYS A 122 24.89 1.43 12.16
C CYS A 122 25.18 -0.06 11.94
N ARG A 123 26.10 -0.65 12.73
CA ARG A 123 26.42 -2.08 12.72
C ARG A 123 25.66 -2.87 13.79
N ASP A 124 25.03 -2.19 14.75
CA ASP A 124 24.24 -2.83 15.78
C ASP A 124 23.04 -3.56 15.17
N GLU A 125 22.83 -4.80 15.61
CA GLU A 125 21.78 -5.67 15.07
C GLU A 125 20.38 -5.11 15.34
N THR A 126 20.16 -4.50 16.50
CA THR A 126 18.87 -3.94 16.91
C THR A 126 18.49 -2.76 16.02
N ILE A 127 19.46 -1.88 15.74
CA ILE A 127 19.26 -0.69 14.92
C ILE A 127 19.07 -1.07 13.45
N GLN A 128 19.84 -2.05 12.96
CA GLN A 128 19.66 -2.59 11.61
C GLN A 128 18.28 -3.24 11.44
N LEU A 129 17.80 -3.99 12.44
CA LEU A 129 16.48 -4.60 12.41
C LEU A 129 15.37 -3.55 12.33
N LEU A 130 15.47 -2.47 13.12
CA LEU A 130 14.53 -1.35 13.06
C LEU A 130 14.58 -0.63 11.70
N GLY A 131 15.77 -0.50 11.11
CA GLY A 131 15.96 0.02 9.76
C GLY A 131 15.35 -0.88 8.68
N LEU A 132 15.48 -2.19 8.81
CA LEU A 132 14.84 -3.18 7.92
C LEU A 132 13.32 -3.11 8.02
N ALA A 133 12.78 -3.05 9.25
CA ALA A 133 11.36 -2.86 9.46
C ALA A 133 10.86 -1.57 8.82
N ALA A 134 11.62 -0.47 8.89
CA ALA A 134 11.28 0.75 8.18
C ALA A 134 11.31 0.56 6.65
N ALA A 135 12.31 -0.12 6.10
CA ALA A 135 12.44 -0.34 4.67
C ALA A 135 11.38 -1.30 4.07
N GLU A 136 10.91 -2.27 4.85
CA GLU A 136 9.82 -3.18 4.45
C GLU A 136 8.47 -2.47 4.32
N ASN A 137 8.23 -1.44 5.13
CA ASN A 137 7.00 -0.66 5.09
C ASN A 137 6.90 0.30 3.87
N ILE A 138 7.93 0.35 3.04
CA ILE A 138 7.93 1.13 1.80
C ILE A 138 7.19 0.35 0.71
N HIS A 139 6.04 0.86 0.24
CA HIS A 139 5.18 0.32 -0.82
C HIS A 139 5.87 0.15 -2.18
N THR A 140 7.07 0.69 -2.37
CA THR A 140 7.88 0.43 -3.57
C THR A 140 8.58 -0.93 -3.54
N ASN A 141 8.60 -1.61 -2.39
CA ASN A 141 8.96 -3.02 -2.33
C ASN A 141 7.87 -3.84 -3.02
N LYS A 142 8.02 -4.02 -4.33
CA LYS A 142 7.20 -4.88 -5.21
C LYS A 142 7.20 -6.36 -4.81
N ASN A 143 7.82 -6.71 -3.68
CA ASN A 143 7.86 -8.05 -3.12
C ASN A 143 6.69 -8.31 -2.15
N LEU A 144 5.48 -7.85 -2.49
CA LEU A 144 4.24 -8.03 -1.69
C LEU A 144 3.84 -9.51 -1.51
N CYS A 145 4.56 -10.46 -2.13
CA CYS A 145 4.43 -11.90 -1.85
C CYS A 145 5.33 -12.39 -0.70
N ARG A 146 6.23 -11.55 -0.17
CA ARG A 146 6.98 -11.81 1.07
C ARG A 146 6.26 -11.12 2.22
N GLY A 147 5.48 -11.88 2.98
CA GLY A 147 5.00 -11.40 4.27
C GLY A 147 6.17 -11.08 5.22
N PRO A 148 5.91 -10.33 6.32
CA PRO A 148 6.93 -9.89 7.29
C PRO A 148 7.66 -11.04 8.03
N VAL A 149 7.22 -12.29 7.82
CA VAL A 149 7.74 -13.47 8.51
C VAL A 149 9.01 -14.04 7.84
N LEU A 150 9.22 -13.82 6.54
CA LEU A 150 10.38 -14.39 5.83
C LEU A 150 11.67 -13.55 5.96
N GLN A 151 11.59 -12.33 6.50
CA GLN A 151 12.77 -11.47 6.69
C GLN A 151 13.78 -12.09 7.68
N TRP A 152 13.30 -12.78 8.70
CA TRP A 152 14.12 -13.44 9.73
C TRP A 152 14.88 -14.67 9.23
N LEU A 153 14.52 -15.21 8.06
CA LEU A 153 15.08 -16.43 7.48
C LEU A 153 16.03 -16.17 6.31
N LEU A 154 16.23 -14.91 5.92
CA LEU A 154 17.09 -14.53 4.80
C LEU A 154 18.34 -13.80 5.32
N PRO A 155 19.51 -14.01 4.69
CA PRO A 155 20.71 -13.25 5.03
C PRO A 155 20.41 -11.76 4.90
N LYS A 156 20.85 -10.95 5.89
CA LYS A 156 20.72 -9.49 5.93
C LYS A 156 20.83 -8.93 4.52
N LYS A 157 19.70 -8.54 3.90
CA LYS A 157 19.77 -7.84 2.63
C LYS A 157 20.46 -6.52 2.94
N PRO A 158 21.57 -6.16 2.26
CA PRO A 158 22.07 -4.80 2.36
C PRO A 158 20.92 -3.89 1.93
N LEU A 159 20.47 -3.03 2.84
CA LEU A 159 19.39 -2.11 2.55
C LEU A 159 19.83 -1.26 1.36
N ASP A 160 18.96 -1.14 0.37
CA ASP A 160 19.27 -0.34 -0.81
C ASP A 160 19.57 1.09 -0.33
N PRO A 161 20.73 1.68 -0.66
CA PRO A 161 21.16 2.97 -0.11
C PRO A 161 20.21 4.14 -0.46
N GLY A 162 19.22 3.92 -1.33
CA GLY A 162 18.14 4.87 -1.62
C GLY A 162 16.88 4.73 -0.77
N GLN A 163 16.75 3.67 0.06
CA GLN A 163 15.58 3.43 0.90
C GLN A 163 15.85 3.64 2.39
N TYR A 164 17.04 3.26 2.83
CA TYR A 164 17.52 3.46 4.20
C TYR A 164 19.00 3.79 4.17
N ALA A 165 19.38 4.80 4.94
CA ALA A 165 20.77 5.17 5.14
C ALA A 165 21.03 5.35 6.63
N CYS A 166 22.11 4.78 7.10
CA CYS A 166 22.63 4.97 8.45
C CYS A 166 24.09 5.36 8.33
N ASN A 167 24.43 6.52 8.89
CA ASN A 167 25.81 6.99 9.00
C ASN A 167 26.12 7.23 10.47
N ASP A 168 27.25 6.70 10.92
CA ASP A 168 27.76 6.89 12.26
C ASP A 168 29.19 7.45 12.23
N SER A 169 29.52 8.18 13.29
CA SER A 169 30.86 8.66 13.60
C SER A 169 31.08 8.50 15.11
N SER A 170 32.25 8.87 15.62
CA SER A 170 32.51 8.80 17.06
C SER A 170 31.55 9.68 17.88
N THR A 171 31.13 10.82 17.36
CA THR A 171 30.36 11.84 18.11
C THR A 171 28.95 12.07 17.59
N GLU A 172 28.64 11.61 16.38
CA GLU A 172 27.37 11.90 15.71
C GLU A 172 26.84 10.68 14.95
N TYR A 173 25.52 10.60 14.81
CA TYR A 173 24.87 9.65 13.92
C TYR A 173 23.70 10.32 13.20
N ALA A 174 23.40 9.83 12.00
CA ALA A 174 22.15 10.11 11.30
C ALA A 174 21.60 8.84 10.68
N ILE A 175 20.29 8.67 10.84
CA ILE A 175 19.52 7.57 10.26
C ILE A 175 18.39 8.18 9.46
N SER A 176 18.23 7.76 8.21
CA SER A 176 17.12 8.19 7.36
C SER A 176 16.46 7.00 6.67
N ALA A 177 15.16 7.13 6.44
CA ALA A 177 14.37 6.19 5.65
C ALA A 177 13.42 6.95 4.71
N VAL A 178 13.20 6.41 3.52
CA VAL A 178 12.26 6.98 2.55
C VAL A 178 10.81 6.74 2.99
N LEU A 179 9.96 7.74 2.76
CA LEU A 179 8.52 7.70 2.97
C LEU A 179 7.81 7.36 1.66
N ASN A 180 6.62 6.79 1.75
CA ASN A 180 5.78 6.42 0.61
C ASN A 180 5.27 7.62 -0.19
N VAL A 181 5.25 8.79 0.45
CA VAL A 181 4.85 10.07 -0.15
C VAL A 181 6.02 10.78 -0.85
N GLY A 182 7.24 10.21 -0.81
CA GLY A 182 8.40 10.65 -1.61
C GLY A 182 9.42 11.51 -0.86
N SER A 183 9.14 11.90 0.39
CA SER A 183 10.10 12.53 1.31
C SER A 183 10.95 11.48 2.03
N PHE A 184 11.99 11.90 2.76
CA PHE A 184 12.71 11.04 3.69
C PHE A 184 12.45 11.50 5.13
N TRP A 185 12.26 10.57 6.07
CA TRP A 185 12.29 10.88 7.49
C TRP A 185 13.71 10.67 8.00
N CYS A 186 14.26 11.65 8.70
CA CYS A 186 15.61 11.61 9.22
C CYS A 186 15.62 11.89 10.73
N VAL A 187 16.45 11.13 11.45
CA VAL A 187 16.74 11.32 12.87
C VAL A 187 18.25 11.40 13.09
N ASP A 188 18.69 12.28 13.98
CA ASP A 188 20.11 12.48 14.30
C ASP A 188 20.39 12.52 15.82
N SER A 189 21.68 12.52 16.15
CA SER A 189 22.21 12.66 17.52
C SER A 189 21.90 14.00 18.20
N ASN A 190 21.58 15.04 17.43
CA ASN A 190 21.23 16.37 17.94
C ASN A 190 19.75 16.43 18.36
N GLY A 191 19.01 15.34 18.16
CA GLY A 191 17.62 15.22 18.51
C GLY A 191 16.66 15.72 17.42
N TYR A 192 17.17 16.02 16.22
CA TYR A 192 16.33 16.32 15.07
C TYR A 192 15.50 15.08 14.69
N ALA A 193 14.24 15.32 14.34
CA ALA A 193 13.34 14.31 13.80
C ALA A 193 12.39 15.02 12.83
N GLY A 194 12.61 14.85 11.53
CA GLY A 194 11.92 15.65 10.52
C GLY A 194 11.98 15.07 9.11
N GLU A 195 11.16 15.63 8.23
CA GLU A 195 11.18 15.29 6.81
C GLU A 195 12.25 16.10 6.07
N ILE A 196 13.08 15.41 5.29
CA ILE A 196 14.08 16.00 4.40
C ILE A 196 13.76 15.63 2.94
N PRO A 197 14.04 16.53 1.97
CA PRO A 197 13.68 16.33 0.57
C PRO A 197 14.63 15.36 -0.17
N THR A 198 15.81 15.11 0.39
CA THR A 198 16.87 14.29 -0.24
C THR A 198 17.43 13.30 0.77
N ALA A 199 17.92 12.15 0.28
CA ALA A 199 18.59 11.18 1.14
C ALA A 199 19.87 11.79 1.74
N ILE A 200 20.18 11.45 3.00
CA ILE A 200 21.37 11.97 3.73
C ILE A 200 22.72 11.58 3.13
N GLY A 201 22.75 10.62 2.20
CA GLY A 201 24.00 10.13 1.60
C GLY A 201 24.98 9.61 2.66
N ARG A 202 26.13 10.27 2.80
CA ARG A 202 27.16 9.98 3.82
C ARG A 202 27.19 10.98 4.99
N SER A 203 26.22 11.89 5.05
CA SER A 203 26.13 12.88 6.14
C SER A 203 25.72 12.20 7.45
N THR A 204 26.33 12.61 8.56
CA THR A 204 25.96 12.23 9.94
C THR A 204 24.96 13.20 10.57
N ARG A 205 24.38 14.12 9.78
CA ARG A 205 23.37 15.09 10.24
C ARG A 205 22.21 15.21 9.26
N CYS A 206 21.02 15.47 9.80
CA CYS A 206 19.81 15.75 9.04
C CYS A 206 19.74 17.25 8.70
N GLN A 207 20.39 17.67 7.61
CA GLN A 207 20.36 19.06 7.10
C GLN A 207 20.21 19.09 5.59
#